data_AF-A0A1M7HAL1-F1
#
_entry.id   AF-A0A1M7HAL1-F1
#
_cell.length_a   1.000
_cell.length_b   1.000
_cell.length_c   1.000
_cell.angle_alpha   90.00
_cell.angle_beta   90.00
_cell.angle_gamma   90.00
#
_symmetry.space_group_name_H-M   'P 1'
#
loop_
_entity.id
_entity.type
_entity.pdbx_description
1 polymer ?
#
loop_
_entity_poly.entity_id
_entity_poly.type
_entity_poly.pdbx_seq_one_letter_code
_entity_poly.pdbx_strand_id
1 'polypeptide(L)'
;MIPTIDRSLEKFDVEYFEKNSTRGTFVKNIDNDIIIEDRQSFGYIRQQYDNNSMFNKNILFYRSGNIKEKGIAFNGGSPIGVWYYFDESGKLVKEENTDGGYDFTPEKVVRYCEKNKIELPKGYHESGFYTQVRKETLDDKKVWVIKYLIPGGDIQRVVLDGQTGKELEKKVVPFVSS
;
A
#
# COMPACT_ATOMS: atom_id res chain seq x y z
N MET A 1 12.68 2.49 5.69
CA MET A 1 12.05 3.10 6.87
C MET A 1 10.56 3.21 6.58
N ILE A 2 9.67 2.94 7.54
CA ILE A 2 8.24 3.18 7.34
C ILE A 2 8.01 4.70 7.44
N PRO A 3 7.32 5.34 6.47
CA PRO A 3 7.03 6.76 6.55
C PRO A 3 6.15 7.08 7.76
N THR A 4 6.10 8.34 8.19
CA THR A 4 5.17 8.77 9.24
C THR A 4 3.90 9.35 8.63
N ILE A 5 2.78 9.11 9.30
CA ILE A 5 1.48 9.71 9.00
C ILE A 5 0.72 9.96 10.31
N ASP A 6 0.00 11.06 10.38
CA ASP A 6 -0.78 11.47 11.55
C ASP A 6 -2.19 11.93 11.14
N ARG A 7 -2.97 12.37 12.13
CA ARG A 7 -4.34 12.88 11.94
C ARG A 7 -4.44 14.31 11.39
N SER A 8 -3.34 14.93 10.95
CA SER A 8 -3.37 16.29 10.41
C SER A 8 -4.31 16.39 9.21
N LEU A 9 -4.97 17.54 9.04
CA LEU A 9 -5.84 17.74 7.88
C LEU A 9 -4.99 18.04 6.65
N GLU A 10 -5.41 17.46 5.53
CA GLU A 10 -4.83 17.72 4.22
C GLU A 10 -5.95 18.15 3.27
N LYS A 11 -5.59 18.99 2.30
CA LYS A 11 -6.50 19.42 1.25
C LYS A 11 -5.91 19.11 -0.11
N PHE A 12 -6.76 18.67 -1.01
CA PHE A 12 -6.41 18.46 -2.40
C PHE A 12 -6.62 19.75 -3.19
N ASP A 13 -5.61 20.14 -3.97
CA ASP A 13 -5.71 21.27 -4.88
C ASP A 13 -6.37 20.81 -6.18
N VAL A 14 -7.70 20.86 -6.20
CA VAL A 14 -8.51 20.41 -7.34
C VAL A 14 -8.19 21.23 -8.58
N GLU A 15 -8.10 22.55 -8.47
CA GLU A 15 -7.87 23.42 -9.63
C GLU A 15 -6.49 23.15 -10.25
N TYR A 16 -5.46 23.03 -9.43
CA TYR A 16 -4.13 22.68 -9.90
C TYR A 16 -4.10 21.30 -10.56
N PHE A 17 -4.73 20.30 -9.94
CA PHE A 17 -4.81 18.96 -10.51
C PHE A 17 -5.54 18.94 -11.86
N GLU A 18 -6.72 19.55 -11.94
CA GLU A 18 -7.53 19.58 -13.17
C GLU A 18 -6.81 20.26 -14.34
N LYS A 19 -6.01 21.30 -14.04
CA LYS A 19 -5.20 22.01 -15.03
C LYS A 19 -4.01 21.21 -15.55
N ASN A 20 -3.41 20.35 -14.71
CA ASN A 20 -2.15 19.67 -15.03
C ASN A 20 -2.29 18.16 -15.28
N SER A 21 -3.44 17.57 -14.98
CA SER A 21 -3.68 16.14 -15.18
C SER A 21 -3.87 15.81 -16.66
N THR A 22 -3.43 14.61 -17.03
CA THR A 22 -3.68 14.01 -18.34
C THR A 22 -4.49 12.75 -18.13
N ARG A 23 -5.69 12.68 -18.76
CA ARG A 23 -6.62 11.54 -18.62
C ARG A 23 -6.98 11.21 -17.17
N GLY A 24 -6.99 12.21 -16.28
CA GLY A 24 -7.33 12.04 -14.88
C GLY A 24 -6.19 11.55 -14.00
N THR A 25 -4.95 11.60 -14.48
CA THR A 25 -3.74 11.27 -13.73
C THR A 25 -2.75 12.43 -13.80
N PHE A 26 -2.08 12.72 -12.69
CA PHE A 26 -1.01 13.71 -12.61
C PHE A 26 0.16 13.15 -11.80
N VAL A 27 1.35 13.14 -12.41
CA VAL A 27 2.57 12.60 -11.79
C VAL A 27 3.54 13.74 -11.53
N LYS A 28 4.00 13.85 -10.28
CA LYS A 28 5.02 14.80 -9.84
C LYS A 28 6.26 14.04 -9.39
N ASN A 29 7.42 14.47 -9.89
CA ASN A 29 8.72 14.03 -9.39
C ASN A 29 9.27 15.15 -8.51
N ILE A 30 9.48 14.89 -7.22
CA ILE A 30 9.99 15.86 -6.25
C ILE A 30 11.13 15.20 -5.50
N ASP A 31 12.36 15.65 -5.75
CA ASP A 31 13.58 15.06 -5.17
C ASP A 31 13.66 13.54 -5.41
N ASN A 32 13.54 12.74 -4.33
CA ASN A 32 13.55 11.28 -4.37
C ASN A 32 12.14 10.65 -4.33
N ASP A 33 11.10 11.49 -4.34
CA ASP A 33 9.71 11.07 -4.24
C ASP A 33 8.98 11.16 -5.59
N ILE A 34 8.10 10.19 -5.81
CA ILE A 34 7.10 10.20 -6.88
C ILE A 34 5.74 10.37 -6.21
N ILE A 35 5.04 11.45 -6.56
CA ILE A 35 3.66 11.69 -6.14
C ILE A 35 2.74 11.49 -7.33
N ILE A 36 1.77 10.60 -7.16
CA ILE A 36 0.74 10.33 -8.15
C ILE A 36 -0.59 10.81 -7.60
N GLU A 37 -1.25 11.65 -8.36
CA GLU A 37 -2.60 12.08 -8.08
C GLU A 37 -3.53 11.54 -9.18
N ASP A 38 -4.62 10.90 -8.79
CA ASP A 38 -5.60 10.34 -9.72
C ASP A 38 -7.03 10.75 -9.36
N ARG A 39 -7.85 10.92 -10.38
CA ARG A 39 -9.29 11.08 -10.23
C ARG A 39 -9.93 9.71 -9.97
N GLN A 40 -10.76 9.65 -8.94
CA GLN A 40 -11.54 8.48 -8.55
C GLN A 40 -13.04 8.80 -8.62
N SER A 41 -13.90 7.78 -8.65
CA SER A 41 -15.36 7.98 -8.69
C SER A 41 -15.88 8.80 -7.49
N PHE A 42 -15.24 8.64 -6.32
CA PHE A 42 -15.57 9.34 -5.07
C PHE A 42 -14.86 10.70 -4.90
N GLY A 43 -13.89 11.04 -5.76
CA GLY A 43 -13.05 12.23 -5.58
C GLY A 43 -11.66 12.03 -6.15
N TYR A 44 -10.64 12.05 -5.29
CA TYR A 44 -9.23 12.01 -5.69
C TYR A 44 -8.42 11.10 -4.78
N ILE A 45 -7.29 10.61 -5.27
CA ILE A 45 -6.26 9.95 -4.47
C ILE A 45 -4.93 10.64 -4.73
N ARG A 46 -4.10 10.74 -3.69
CA ARG A 46 -2.68 11.05 -3.74
C ARG A 46 -1.90 9.89 -3.16
N GLN A 47 -0.99 9.33 -3.95
CA GLN A 47 -0.04 8.32 -3.51
C GLN A 47 1.36 8.94 -3.53
N GLN A 48 2.09 8.84 -2.43
CA GLN A 48 3.47 9.34 -2.32
C GLN A 48 4.42 8.17 -2.07
N TYR A 49 5.31 7.95 -3.04
CA TYR A 49 6.32 6.91 -3.03
C TYR A 49 7.70 7.52 -2.83
N ASP A 50 8.44 7.05 -1.84
CA ASP A 50 9.88 7.29 -1.74
C ASP A 50 10.60 6.16 -2.50
N ASN A 51 11.50 6.51 -3.43
CA ASN A 51 12.22 5.54 -4.27
C ASN A 51 13.10 4.55 -3.47
N ASN A 52 13.38 4.81 -2.20
CA ASN A 52 14.14 3.95 -1.30
C ASN A 52 13.25 3.17 -0.30
N SER A 53 11.94 3.42 -0.29
CA SER A 53 10.98 2.82 0.64
C SER A 53 10.17 1.71 0.00
N MET A 54 9.86 0.65 0.76
CA MET A 54 8.89 -0.40 0.38
C MET A 54 7.44 -0.04 0.74
N PHE A 55 7.25 1.17 1.24
CA PHE A 55 5.98 1.70 1.73
C PHE A 55 5.68 3.05 1.11
N ASN A 56 4.40 3.33 0.90
CA ASN A 56 3.90 4.61 0.39
C ASN A 56 2.80 5.15 1.30
N LYS A 57 2.58 6.47 1.20
CA LYS A 57 1.42 7.11 1.81
C LYS A 57 0.27 7.12 0.81
N ASN A 58 -0.92 6.72 1.26
CA ASN A 58 -2.16 6.86 0.50
C ASN A 58 -3.02 7.90 1.21
N ILE A 59 -3.44 8.91 0.47
CA ILE A 59 -4.34 9.95 0.97
C ILE A 59 -5.48 10.08 -0.05
N LEU A 60 -6.70 9.83 0.38
CA LEU A 60 -7.90 9.93 -0.43
C LEU A 60 -8.65 11.20 -0.04
N PHE A 61 -9.29 11.81 -1.02
CA PHE A 61 -10.02 13.05 -0.88
C PHE A 61 -11.40 12.92 -1.51
N TYR A 62 -12.38 13.62 -0.93
CA TYR A 62 -13.67 13.82 -1.55
C TYR A 62 -13.56 14.77 -2.76
N ARG A 63 -14.62 14.86 -3.56
CA ARG A 63 -14.70 15.81 -4.69
C ARG A 63 -14.54 17.27 -4.28
N SER A 64 -14.87 17.61 -3.03
CA SER A 64 -14.64 18.93 -2.44
C SER A 64 -13.16 19.26 -2.22
N GLY A 65 -12.27 18.27 -2.35
CA GLY A 65 -10.86 18.35 -2.01
C GLY A 65 -10.57 18.16 -0.53
N ASN A 66 -11.60 18.00 0.32
CA ASN A 66 -11.40 17.65 1.72
C ASN A 66 -10.91 16.21 1.86
N ILE A 67 -10.02 15.97 2.83
CA ILE A 67 -9.52 14.64 3.14
C ILE A 67 -10.67 13.68 3.47
N LYS A 68 -10.59 12.47 2.93
CA LYS A 68 -11.51 11.36 3.16
C LYS A 68 -10.89 10.33 4.07
N GLU A 69 -9.68 9.88 3.73
CA GLU A 69 -8.93 8.94 4.54
C GLU A 69 -7.46 8.99 4.21
N LYS A 70 -6.62 8.56 5.14
CA LYS A 70 -5.19 8.39 4.88
C LYS A 70 -4.54 7.33 5.74
N GLY A 71 -3.49 6.74 5.20
CA GLY A 71 -2.65 5.78 5.89
C GLY A 71 -1.43 5.39 5.07
N ILE A 72 -0.73 4.36 5.56
CA ILE A 72 0.46 3.82 4.91
C ILE A 72 0.12 2.41 4.41
N ALA A 73 0.71 2.03 3.29
CA ALA A 73 0.62 0.67 2.76
C ALA A 73 1.99 0.20 2.23
N PHE A 74 2.17 -1.11 2.10
CA PHE A 74 3.23 -1.66 1.25
C PHE A 74 3.02 -1.20 -0.20
N ASN A 75 4.10 -0.91 -0.94
CA ASN A 75 4.04 -0.53 -2.35
C ASN A 75 3.29 -1.54 -3.22
N GLY A 76 3.41 -2.82 -2.91
CA GLY A 76 2.66 -3.88 -3.57
C GLY A 76 1.61 -4.55 -2.70
N GLY A 77 1.02 -3.87 -1.72
CA GLY A 77 0.36 -4.61 -0.67
C GLY A 77 -0.60 -3.87 0.24
N SER A 78 -0.78 -4.48 1.41
CA SER A 78 -1.82 -4.09 2.35
C SER A 78 -1.53 -2.80 3.11
N PRO A 79 -2.60 -2.13 3.58
CA PRO A 79 -2.55 -1.14 4.64
C PRO A 79 -1.75 -1.61 5.86
N ILE A 80 -0.99 -0.72 6.47
CA ILE A 80 -0.28 -0.93 7.73
C ILE A 80 -0.52 0.23 8.70
N GLY A 81 -0.32 -0.02 9.98
CA GLY A 81 -0.51 0.95 11.04
C GLY A 81 -1.95 1.46 11.16
N VAL A 82 -2.08 2.69 11.66
CA VAL A 82 -3.36 3.37 11.84
C VAL A 82 -3.77 4.09 10.56
N TRP A 83 -4.99 3.85 10.13
CA TRP A 83 -5.66 4.61 9.07
C TRP A 83 -6.69 5.56 9.68
N TYR A 84 -6.68 6.80 9.20
CA TYR A 84 -7.56 7.87 9.68
C TYR A 84 -8.63 8.13 8.64
N TYR A 85 -9.89 8.24 9.07
CA TYR A 85 -11.04 8.49 8.20
C TYR A 85 -11.78 9.72 8.67
N PHE A 86 -12.19 10.53 7.70
CA PHE A 86 -12.79 11.84 7.91
C PHE A 86 -14.12 11.89 7.16
N ASP A 87 -15.07 12.67 7.67
CA ASP A 87 -16.27 13.03 6.92
C ASP A 87 -15.99 14.12 5.88
N GLU A 88 -16.98 14.44 5.05
CA GLU A 88 -16.83 15.46 3.99
C GLU A 88 -16.54 16.87 4.52
N SER A 89 -16.81 17.15 5.80
CA SER A 89 -16.47 18.42 6.44
C SER A 89 -15.00 18.49 6.88
N GLY A 90 -14.28 17.36 6.81
CA GLY A 90 -12.90 17.23 7.27
C GLY A 90 -12.78 16.86 8.75
N LYS A 91 -13.88 16.44 9.41
CA LYS A 91 -13.83 16.00 10.80
C LYS A 91 -13.42 14.52 10.87
N LEU A 92 -12.49 14.18 11.75
CA LEU A 92 -12.10 12.79 12.02
C LEU A 92 -13.29 12.01 12.60
N VAL A 93 -13.64 10.90 11.96
CA VAL A 93 -14.77 10.03 12.35
C VAL A 93 -14.36 8.63 12.74
N LYS A 94 -13.19 8.14 12.28
CA LYS A 94 -12.71 6.80 12.61
C LYS A 94 -11.18 6.74 12.57
N GLU A 95 -10.63 5.97 13.48
CA GLU A 95 -9.25 5.50 13.46
C GLU A 95 -9.28 3.96 13.41
N GLU A 96 -8.54 3.37 12.48
CA GLU A 96 -8.47 1.91 12.32
C GLU A 96 -7.04 1.43 12.42
N ASN A 97 -6.74 0.63 13.44
CA ASN A 97 -5.49 -0.10 13.49
C ASN A 97 -5.56 -1.32 12.55
N THR A 98 -5.00 -1.17 11.35
CA THR A 98 -5.01 -2.22 10.33
C THR A 98 -4.08 -3.38 10.68
N ASP A 99 -3.15 -3.20 11.62
CA ASP A 99 -2.25 -4.24 12.14
C ASP A 99 -2.89 -5.03 13.30
N GLY A 100 -4.14 -4.72 13.69
CA GLY A 100 -4.82 -5.45 14.76
C GLY A 100 -4.83 -6.95 14.50
N GLY A 101 -4.31 -7.74 15.44
CA GLY A 101 -4.19 -9.20 15.34
C GLY A 101 -3.01 -9.72 14.49
N TYR A 102 -2.06 -8.84 14.13
CA TYR A 102 -0.80 -9.20 13.46
C TYR A 102 0.42 -8.88 14.34
N ASP A 103 0.77 -9.79 15.26
CA ASP A 103 1.98 -9.65 16.09
C ASP A 103 3.28 -9.84 15.29
N PHE A 104 3.17 -10.51 14.13
CA PHE A 104 4.21 -10.52 13.12
C PHE A 104 4.10 -9.23 12.28
N THR A 105 4.76 -8.17 12.77
CA THR A 105 4.63 -6.81 12.25
C THR A 105 5.12 -6.65 10.79
N PRO A 106 4.73 -5.58 10.09
CA PRO A 106 5.23 -5.27 8.75
C PRO A 106 6.76 -5.28 8.64
N GLU A 107 7.49 -4.79 9.64
CA GLU A 107 8.96 -4.82 9.65
C GLU A 107 9.51 -6.24 9.76
N LYS A 108 8.82 -7.13 10.49
CA LYS A 108 9.20 -8.54 10.56
C LYS A 108 8.95 -9.23 9.21
N VAL A 109 7.90 -8.85 8.48
CA VAL A 109 7.67 -9.31 7.10
C VAL A 109 8.79 -8.84 6.17
N VAL A 110 9.21 -7.57 6.26
CA VAL A 110 10.36 -7.06 5.49
C VAL A 110 11.62 -7.88 5.79
N ARG A 111 11.95 -8.11 7.07
CA ARG A 111 13.12 -8.91 7.47
C ARG A 111 13.01 -10.36 6.98
N TYR A 112 11.82 -10.94 6.99
CA TYR A 112 11.57 -12.27 6.44
C TYR A 112 11.89 -12.29 4.94
N CYS A 113 11.41 -11.30 4.17
CA CYS A 113 11.69 -11.19 2.74
C CYS A 113 13.19 -11.04 2.47
N GLU A 114 13.88 -10.15 3.19
CA GLU A 114 15.32 -9.93 3.07
C GLU A 114 16.10 -11.22 3.35
N LYS A 115 15.79 -11.92 4.44
CA LYS A 115 16.43 -13.19 4.82
C LYS A 115 16.25 -14.27 3.75
N ASN A 116 15.10 -14.27 3.07
CA ASN A 116 14.75 -15.25 2.05
C ASN A 116 15.05 -14.79 0.62
N LYS A 117 15.76 -13.66 0.44
CA LYS A 117 16.11 -13.07 -0.87
C LYS A 117 14.87 -12.81 -1.74
N ILE A 118 13.77 -12.41 -1.11
CA ILE A 118 12.55 -11.97 -1.77
C ILE A 118 12.63 -10.45 -1.90
N GLU A 119 12.69 -9.95 -3.13
CA GLU A 119 12.77 -8.51 -3.40
C GLU A 119 11.40 -7.86 -3.25
N LEU A 120 11.29 -6.90 -2.33
CA LEU A 120 10.09 -6.06 -2.18
C LEU A 120 10.21 -4.81 -3.06
N PRO A 121 9.12 -4.38 -3.73
CA PRO A 121 9.14 -3.20 -4.60
C PRO A 121 9.48 -1.94 -3.81
N LYS A 122 10.42 -1.14 -4.34
CA LYS A 122 10.76 0.18 -3.81
C LYS A 122 10.31 1.28 -4.77
N GLY A 123 9.79 2.37 -4.24
CA GLY A 123 9.25 3.44 -5.06
C GLY A 123 8.00 3.05 -5.85
N TYR A 124 7.71 3.86 -6.88
CA TYR A 124 6.60 3.64 -7.79
C TYR A 124 6.97 2.66 -8.90
N HIS A 125 6.04 1.77 -9.25
CA HIS A 125 6.13 0.86 -10.40
C HIS A 125 4.91 1.03 -11.30
N GLU A 126 5.12 1.42 -12.55
CA GLU A 126 4.05 1.74 -13.50
C GLU A 126 3.32 0.49 -14.03
N SER A 127 4.05 -0.61 -14.25
CA SER A 127 3.48 -1.83 -14.83
C SER A 127 4.25 -3.08 -14.44
N GLY A 128 3.67 -4.23 -14.79
CA GLY A 128 4.26 -5.55 -14.54
C GLY A 128 3.90 -6.12 -13.18
N PHE A 129 4.25 -7.39 -12.98
CA PHE A 129 4.10 -8.04 -11.69
C PHE A 129 5.31 -7.71 -10.82
N TYR A 130 5.04 -7.22 -9.62
CA TYR A 130 6.02 -7.02 -8.56
C TYR A 130 5.58 -7.82 -7.33
N THR A 131 6.50 -8.04 -6.39
CA THR A 131 6.20 -8.76 -5.16
C THR A 131 5.06 -8.10 -4.39
N GLN A 132 4.04 -8.89 -4.05
CA GLN A 132 2.88 -8.45 -3.29
C GLN A 132 2.92 -8.97 -1.86
N VAL A 133 2.50 -8.12 -0.91
CA VAL A 133 2.37 -8.48 0.51
C VAL A 133 0.96 -8.15 0.97
N ARG A 134 0.13 -9.18 1.17
CA ARG A 134 -1.28 -9.01 1.52
C ARG A 134 -1.59 -9.55 2.91
N LYS A 135 -2.41 -8.83 3.66
CA LYS A 135 -3.14 -9.32 4.82
C LYS A 135 -4.36 -10.07 4.30
N GLU A 136 -4.48 -11.34 4.67
CA GLU A 136 -5.64 -12.19 4.33
C GLU A 136 -6.14 -12.93 5.58
N THR A 137 -7.34 -13.50 5.49
CA THR A 137 -7.87 -14.44 6.48
C THR A 137 -8.02 -15.81 5.82
N LEU A 138 -7.38 -16.83 6.37
CA LEU A 138 -7.48 -18.23 5.92
C LEU A 138 -7.87 -19.09 7.11
N ASP A 139 -8.97 -19.84 7.00
CA ASP A 139 -9.51 -20.68 8.08
C ASP A 139 -9.62 -19.93 9.42
N ASP A 140 -10.22 -18.73 9.37
CA ASP A 140 -10.38 -17.78 10.49
C ASP A 140 -9.07 -17.27 11.12
N LYS A 141 -7.92 -17.55 10.50
CA LYS A 141 -6.61 -17.05 10.93
C LYS A 141 -6.12 -15.90 10.07
N LYS A 142 -5.65 -14.86 10.73
CA LYS A 142 -4.94 -13.74 10.09
C LYS A 142 -3.58 -14.21 9.59
N VAL A 143 -3.32 -13.97 8.32
CA VAL A 143 -2.06 -14.38 7.65
C VAL A 143 -1.49 -13.26 6.80
N TRP A 144 -0.18 -13.32 6.60
CA TRP A 144 0.49 -12.59 5.54
C TRP A 144 0.66 -13.49 4.33
N VAL A 145 0.26 -13.01 3.16
CA VAL A 145 0.42 -13.70 1.89
C VAL A 145 1.39 -12.92 1.04
N ILE A 146 2.54 -13.53 0.76
CA ILE A 146 3.58 -12.97 -0.08
C ILE A 146 3.56 -13.68 -1.42
N LYS A 147 3.45 -12.93 -2.51
CA LYS A 147 3.48 -13.46 -3.88
C LYS A 147 4.61 -12.79 -4.65
N TYR A 148 5.54 -13.56 -5.19
CA TYR A 148 6.66 -13.03 -5.98
C TYR A 148 6.95 -13.92 -7.18
N LEU A 149 7.48 -13.34 -8.26
CA LEU A 149 7.89 -14.12 -9.44
C LEU A 149 9.12 -14.95 -9.13
N ILE A 150 9.16 -16.17 -9.67
CA ILE A 150 10.34 -17.03 -9.65
C ILE A 150 10.92 -17.19 -11.06
N PRO A 151 12.18 -17.64 -11.20
CA PRO A 151 12.74 -17.98 -12.50
C PRO A 151 11.84 -18.96 -13.23
N GLY A 152 11.45 -18.63 -14.47
CA GLY A 152 10.45 -19.38 -15.24
C GLY A 152 9.10 -18.67 -15.40
N GLY A 153 8.85 -17.60 -14.64
CA GLY A 153 7.67 -16.74 -14.81
C GLY A 153 6.47 -17.12 -13.94
N ASP A 154 6.52 -18.25 -13.24
CA ASP A 154 5.51 -18.64 -12.25
C ASP A 154 5.60 -17.78 -10.98
N ILE A 155 4.56 -17.85 -10.14
CA ILE A 155 4.47 -17.11 -8.89
C ILE A 155 4.75 -18.07 -7.73
N GLN A 156 5.71 -17.73 -6.87
CA GLN A 156 5.80 -18.33 -5.54
C GLN A 156 4.81 -17.63 -4.61
N ARG A 157 3.87 -18.41 -4.05
CA ARG A 157 3.02 -18.00 -2.93
C ARG A 157 3.62 -18.52 -1.62
N VAL A 158 3.78 -17.63 -0.65
CA VAL A 158 4.17 -17.93 0.73
C VAL A 158 3.06 -17.43 1.65
N VAL A 159 2.65 -18.25 2.61
CA VAL A 159 1.71 -17.86 3.68
C VAL A 159 2.44 -17.91 5.00
N LEU A 160 2.47 -16.78 5.71
CA LEU A 160 2.98 -16.68 7.07
C LEU A 160 1.82 -16.49 8.03
N ASP A 161 1.88 -17.17 9.16
CA ASP A 161 0.99 -16.92 10.29
C ASP A 161 1.13 -15.47 10.75
N GLY A 162 0.01 -14.74 10.87
CA GLY A 162 0.01 -13.30 11.16
C GLY A 162 0.50 -12.97 12.59
N GLN A 163 0.44 -13.92 13.51
CA GLN A 163 0.90 -13.72 14.90
C GLN A 163 2.38 -14.10 15.04
N THR A 164 2.76 -15.26 14.53
CA THR A 164 4.06 -15.87 14.80
C THR A 164 5.08 -15.68 13.68
N GLY A 165 4.62 -15.44 12.45
CA GLY A 165 5.45 -15.43 11.25
C GLY A 165 5.89 -16.81 10.78
N LYS A 166 5.36 -17.89 11.37
CA LYS A 166 5.64 -19.25 10.92
C LYS A 166 5.15 -19.44 9.49
N GLU A 167 5.99 -20.01 8.62
CA GLU A 167 5.57 -20.46 7.30
C GLU A 167 4.52 -21.58 7.43
N LEU A 168 3.30 -21.30 6.96
CA LEU A 168 2.18 -22.23 6.93
C LEU A 168 2.09 -22.94 5.58
N GLU A 169 2.44 -22.23 4.50
CA GLU A 169 2.42 -22.75 3.14
C GLU A 169 3.51 -22.08 2.30
N LYS A 170 4.13 -22.85 1.41
CA LYS A 170 4.97 -22.35 0.33
C LYS A 170 4.72 -23.19 -0.92
N LYS A 171 4.07 -22.61 -1.94
CA LYS A 171 3.77 -23.31 -3.20
C LYS A 171 3.95 -22.42 -4.43
N VAL A 172 4.32 -23.05 -5.53
CA VAL A 172 4.34 -22.40 -6.84
C VAL A 172 2.94 -22.44 -7.42
N VAL A 173 2.47 -21.32 -7.96
CA VAL A 173 1.21 -21.20 -8.69
C VAL A 173 1.48 -20.65 -10.09
N PRO A 174 0.82 -21.16 -11.14
CA PRO A 174 1.01 -20.66 -12.49
C PRO A 174 0.71 -19.17 -12.57
N PHE A 175 1.52 -18.42 -13.34
CA PHE A 175 1.15 -17.06 -13.72
C PHE A 175 0.05 -17.12 -14.77
N VAL A 176 -1.19 -16.86 -14.36
CA VAL A 176 -2.32 -16.73 -15.28
C VAL A 176 -2.46 -15.25 -15.63
N SER A 177 -2.06 -14.87 -16.85
CA SER A 177 -2.40 -13.57 -17.40
C SER A 177 -3.90 -13.55 -17.68
N SER A 178 -4.66 -12.84 -16.86
CA SER A 178 -6.06 -12.49 -17.13
C SER A 178 -6.17 -11.32 -18.08
#